data_AF-A0A840BSR6-F1
#
_entry.id   AF-A0A840BSR6-F1
#
_cell.length_a   1.000
_cell.length_b   1.000
_cell.length_c   1.000
_cell.angle_alpha   90.00
_cell.angle_beta   90.00
_cell.angle_gamma   90.00
#
_symmetry.space_group_name_H-M   'P 1'
#
loop_
_entity.id
_entity.type
_entity.pdbx_description
1 polymer ?
#
loop_
_entity_poly.entity_id
_entity_poly.type
_entity_poly.pdbx_seq_one_letter_code
_entity_poly.pdbx_strand_id
1 'polypeptide(L)'
;MKLVRAWLTSLISIGVLAACGSDDPTPPPTPKASLRVVHASADAPAVDVYLGGSKALTNVPYGAASSFLQVAAGSPEVKVTPTGATTPEVIKATLTLAANSYTTVVAVGSLAGGTIEPLVIAEDGTAPESGKLKLRAGHASPGVPAVDIYVTAPDAALSSATPAVANAAYKAVSNALQIPGGDYRIRATLAGTQTVAYDSGKVTLAAGSDLVALAVPASGGNSPVSLLVLTRAADTPKLSIPDATAQVRVMHASPDAPAVDVLVDDVKALSAVPFPADSGYLSLLSGARNFKVNAAGTATTVINATPTLSAGKSYSVFAVGFLSGIEALLLEDDRTVNANLARIRVIHGSPDAPTVDVLANDAKVLSNVPFKTASSYLEVPAGNYVFKLNLAGTATTAFTSPSVALEAGKVYTAIAIGSAAGGAHPLTIKLLTDR
;
A
#
# COMPACT_ATOMS: atom_id res chain seq x y z
N MET A 1 70.27 -0.42 75.68
CA MET A 1 69.18 0.03 74.80
C MET A 1 68.15 -1.10 74.72
N LYS A 2 66.93 -0.85 75.24
CA LYS A 2 65.60 -1.47 74.97
C LYS A 2 65.59 -2.92 74.41
N LEU A 3 65.21 -3.96 75.16
CA LEU A 3 63.88 -4.40 75.66
C LEU A 3 63.33 -5.63 74.88
N VAL A 4 63.44 -6.79 75.53
CA VAL A 4 62.49 -7.92 75.74
C VAL A 4 61.37 -8.18 74.72
N ARG A 5 61.24 -9.46 74.28
CA ARG A 5 59.97 -10.20 73.99
C ARG A 5 60.20 -11.69 74.31
N ALA A 6 59.80 -12.24 75.46
CA ALA A 6 58.44 -12.66 75.88
C ALA A 6 57.82 -13.72 74.95
N TRP A 7 58.00 -15.00 75.32
CA TRP A 7 57.24 -16.14 74.81
C TRP A 7 55.98 -16.32 75.65
N LEU A 8 54.80 -16.33 75.02
CA LEU A 8 53.53 -16.66 75.66
C LEU A 8 52.84 -17.77 74.88
N THR A 9 52.61 -18.88 75.56
CA THR A 9 51.80 -20.03 75.16
C THR A 9 50.34 -19.61 74.98
N SER A 10 49.67 -20.11 73.94
CA SER A 10 48.22 -19.95 73.79
C SER A 10 47.53 -21.24 73.40
N LEU A 11 46.38 -21.43 74.03
CA LEU A 11 45.55 -22.62 74.15
C LEU A 11 44.94 -23.08 72.82
N ILE A 12 44.83 -24.41 72.70
CA ILE A 12 43.98 -25.11 71.74
C ILE A 12 42.52 -24.98 72.20
N SER A 13 41.70 -24.34 71.38
CA SER A 13 40.23 -24.35 71.50
C SER A 13 39.65 -24.96 70.23
N ILE A 14 39.14 -26.18 70.35
CA ILE A 14 38.46 -26.95 69.31
C ILE A 14 37.06 -26.34 69.10
N GLY A 15 36.84 -25.70 67.95
CA GLY A 15 35.52 -25.29 67.49
C GLY A 15 34.98 -26.29 66.48
N VAL A 16 33.95 -27.04 66.85
CA VAL A 16 33.18 -27.89 65.93
C VAL A 16 32.30 -26.96 65.07
N LEU A 17 32.64 -26.80 63.79
CA LEU A 17 31.74 -26.20 62.81
C LEU A 17 30.71 -27.25 62.38
N ALA A 18 29.46 -27.07 62.80
CA ALA A 18 28.33 -27.77 62.22
C ALA A 18 28.06 -27.22 60.81
N ALA A 19 28.37 -28.02 59.78
CA ALA A 19 27.97 -27.75 58.40
C ALA A 19 26.53 -28.27 58.20
N CYS A 20 25.54 -27.37 58.27
CA CYS A 20 24.21 -27.65 57.72
C CYS A 20 24.24 -27.34 56.23
N GLY A 21 24.28 -28.38 55.40
CA GLY A 21 24.02 -28.28 53.96
C GLY A 21 22.53 -28.05 53.72
N SER A 22 22.18 -26.82 53.34
CA SER A 22 20.87 -26.47 52.79
C SER A 22 20.97 -26.50 51.27
N ASP A 23 20.95 -27.70 50.70
CA ASP A 23 20.71 -27.91 49.27
C ASP A 23 19.20 -27.69 49.03
N ASP A 24 18.78 -26.44 48.87
CA ASP A 24 17.48 -26.15 48.26
C ASP A 24 17.53 -26.66 46.81
N PRO A 25 16.68 -27.63 46.42
CA PRO A 25 16.60 -28.03 45.02
C PRO A 25 16.09 -26.83 44.23
N THR A 26 16.93 -26.29 43.35
CA THR A 26 16.49 -25.25 42.42
C THR A 26 15.31 -25.82 41.61
N PRO A 27 14.15 -25.13 41.56
CA PRO A 27 13.02 -25.62 40.79
C PRO A 27 13.45 -25.87 39.34
N PRO A 28 13.03 -26.98 38.71
CA PRO A 28 13.40 -27.26 37.34
C PRO A 28 13.03 -26.06 36.45
N PRO A 29 13.91 -25.66 35.50
CA PRO A 29 13.68 -24.48 34.68
C PRO A 29 12.34 -24.61 33.94
N THR A 30 11.48 -23.63 34.12
CA THR A 30 10.18 -23.59 33.44
C THR A 30 10.40 -23.62 31.92
N PRO A 31 9.82 -24.59 31.19
CA PRO A 31 9.95 -24.65 29.74
C PRO A 31 9.48 -23.33 29.11
N LYS A 32 10.23 -22.82 28.12
CA LYS A 32 9.93 -21.55 27.44
C LYS A 32 9.49 -21.78 25.99
N ALA A 33 8.77 -20.79 25.46
CA ALA A 33 8.41 -20.65 24.05
C ALA A 33 8.86 -19.28 23.54
N SER A 34 9.05 -19.17 22.22
CA SER A 34 9.41 -17.93 21.53
C SER A 34 8.16 -17.28 20.94
N LEU A 35 7.75 -16.13 21.47
CA LEU A 35 6.55 -15.42 21.05
C LEU A 35 6.90 -14.08 20.38
N ARG A 36 6.42 -13.86 19.15
CA ARG A 36 6.46 -12.55 18.48
C ARG A 36 5.09 -11.93 18.48
N VAL A 37 4.99 -10.64 18.79
CA VAL A 37 3.73 -9.88 18.77
C VAL A 37 3.77 -8.86 17.64
N VAL A 38 2.67 -8.73 16.92
CA VAL A 38 2.51 -7.83 15.77
C VAL A 38 1.21 -7.07 15.89
N HIS A 39 1.24 -5.76 15.64
CA HIS A 39 0.05 -4.93 15.57
C HIS A 39 -0.38 -4.71 14.11
N ALA A 40 -1.56 -5.21 13.71
CA ALA A 40 -2.05 -5.11 12.33
C ALA A 40 -3.47 -4.47 12.18
N SER A 41 -4.09 -3.94 13.24
CA SER A 41 -5.29 -3.09 13.14
C SER A 41 -4.91 -1.65 12.80
N ALA A 42 -5.17 -1.17 11.58
CA ALA A 42 -4.71 0.15 11.12
C ALA A 42 -5.49 1.34 11.69
N ASP A 43 -6.72 1.11 12.17
CA ASP A 43 -7.59 2.11 12.77
C ASP A 43 -7.48 2.18 14.30
N ALA A 44 -6.65 1.34 14.91
CA ALA A 44 -6.39 1.36 16.35
C ALA A 44 -5.17 2.23 16.69
N PRO A 45 -5.19 2.94 17.84
CA PRO A 45 -4.01 3.67 18.32
C PRO A 45 -2.91 2.69 18.74
N ALA A 46 -1.73 3.23 19.08
CA ALA A 46 -0.69 2.42 19.69
C ALA A 46 -1.19 1.72 20.98
N VAL A 47 -0.65 0.52 21.24
CA VAL A 47 -1.11 -0.35 22.33
C VAL A 47 0.00 -0.79 23.27
N ASP A 48 -0.37 -1.07 24.51
CA ASP A 48 0.44 -1.82 25.46
C ASP A 48 0.02 -3.30 25.42
N VAL A 49 1.00 -4.21 25.48
CA VAL A 49 0.79 -5.66 25.45
C VAL A 49 1.22 -6.26 26.76
N TYR A 50 0.33 -7.03 27.37
CA TYR A 50 0.54 -7.74 28.63
C TYR A 50 0.57 -9.24 28.37
N LEU A 51 1.56 -9.94 28.95
CA LEU A 51 1.73 -11.38 28.87
C LEU A 51 1.79 -11.93 30.30
N GLY A 52 0.88 -12.84 30.65
CA GLY A 52 0.83 -13.40 32.01
C GLY A 52 0.64 -12.34 33.10
N GLY A 53 -0.16 -11.31 32.82
CA GLY A 53 -0.44 -10.20 33.76
C GLY A 53 0.64 -9.11 33.84
N SER A 54 1.83 -9.32 33.26
CA SER A 54 2.90 -8.31 33.24
C SER A 54 2.95 -7.56 31.91
N LYS A 55 3.20 -6.25 31.92
CA LYS A 55 3.39 -5.46 30.70
C LYS A 55 4.68 -5.89 30.00
N ALA A 56 4.56 -6.48 28.81
CA ALA A 56 5.66 -7.01 28.02
C ALA A 56 6.14 -6.05 26.94
N LEU A 57 5.22 -5.28 26.34
CA LEU A 57 5.53 -4.26 25.34
C LEU A 57 4.74 -2.99 25.66
N THR A 58 5.34 -1.84 25.38
CA THR A 58 4.75 -0.52 25.60
C THR A 58 4.72 0.25 24.29
N ASN A 59 3.63 0.98 24.03
CA ASN A 59 3.51 1.88 22.89
C ASN A 59 3.83 1.22 21.54
N VAL A 60 3.25 0.06 21.26
CA VAL A 60 3.39 -0.66 19.99
C VAL A 60 2.50 0.01 18.95
N PRO A 61 3.05 0.70 17.93
CA PRO A 61 2.23 1.34 16.89
C PRO A 61 1.76 0.34 15.83
N TYR A 62 0.82 0.76 14.99
CA TYR A 62 0.41 -0.01 13.81
C TYR A 62 1.60 -0.45 12.95
N GLY A 63 1.56 -1.70 12.49
CA GLY A 63 2.57 -2.32 11.66
C GLY A 63 3.87 -2.66 12.40
N ALA A 64 3.98 -2.44 13.71
CA ALA A 64 5.15 -2.86 14.48
C ALA A 64 5.13 -4.37 14.77
N ALA A 65 6.33 -4.94 14.89
CA ALA A 65 6.55 -6.32 15.29
C ALA A 65 7.68 -6.36 16.32
N SER A 66 7.52 -7.15 17.38
CA SER A 66 8.58 -7.42 18.34
C SER A 66 9.62 -8.38 17.76
N SER A 67 10.81 -8.45 18.37
CA SER A 67 11.62 -9.67 18.30
C SER A 67 10.91 -10.81 19.06
N PHE A 68 11.44 -12.03 18.96
CA PHE A 68 10.89 -13.15 19.72
C PHE A 68 11.15 -12.97 21.22
N LEU A 69 10.07 -12.79 21.98
CA LEU A 69 10.03 -12.74 23.44
C LEU A 69 10.08 -14.17 23.99
N GLN A 70 10.89 -14.39 25.03
CA GLN A 70 10.93 -15.65 25.74
C GLN A 70 9.84 -15.68 26.81
N VAL A 71 8.83 -16.51 26.63
CA VAL A 71 7.66 -16.62 27.52
C VAL A 71 7.53 -18.03 28.08
N ALA A 72 6.89 -18.20 29.23
CA ALA A 72 6.61 -19.54 29.75
C ALA A 72 5.72 -20.31 28.77
N ALA A 73 6.07 -21.57 28.51
CA ALA A 73 5.23 -22.49 27.77
C ALA A 73 3.96 -22.84 28.57
N GLY A 74 2.94 -23.35 27.89
CA GLY A 74 1.61 -23.59 28.45
C GLY A 74 0.60 -22.58 27.93
N SER A 75 -0.21 -22.02 28.84
CA SER A 75 -1.38 -21.23 28.44
C SER A 75 -1.36 -19.80 29.01
N PRO A 76 -0.40 -18.94 28.63
CA PRO A 76 -0.36 -17.58 29.12
C PRO A 76 -1.55 -16.76 28.58
N GLU A 77 -2.11 -15.92 29.44
CA GLU A 77 -3.06 -14.89 29.03
C GLU A 77 -2.31 -13.75 28.31
N VAL A 78 -2.87 -13.30 27.19
CA VAL A 78 -2.48 -12.09 26.48
C VAL A 78 -3.59 -11.08 26.61
N LYS A 79 -3.21 -9.90 27.07
CA LYS A 79 -4.09 -8.74 27.18
C LYS A 79 -3.50 -7.56 26.40
N VAL A 80 -4.34 -6.83 25.68
CA VAL A 80 -3.93 -5.62 24.94
C VAL A 80 -4.83 -4.46 25.35
N THR A 81 -4.23 -3.30 25.60
CA THR A 81 -4.91 -2.05 25.96
C THR A 81 -4.33 -0.88 25.18
N PRO A 82 -5.06 0.25 25.04
CA PRO A 82 -4.45 1.48 24.51
C PRO A 82 -3.24 1.91 25.34
N THR A 83 -2.22 2.49 24.70
CA THR A 83 -1.00 2.94 25.38
C THR A 83 -1.32 3.81 26.60
N GLY A 84 -0.77 3.44 27.76
CA GLY A 84 -0.95 4.21 29.00
C GLY A 84 -2.32 4.03 29.67
N ALA A 85 -3.22 3.23 29.11
CA ALA A 85 -4.51 2.89 29.69
C ALA A 85 -4.56 1.43 30.17
N THR A 86 -5.42 1.15 31.15
CA THR A 86 -5.72 -0.21 31.63
C THR A 86 -7.03 -0.77 31.09
N THR A 87 -7.87 0.09 30.53
CA THR A 87 -9.16 -0.21 29.89
C THR A 87 -9.38 0.70 28.66
N PRO A 88 -10.19 0.26 27.68
CA PRO A 88 -10.75 -1.09 27.54
C PRO A 88 -9.67 -2.15 27.26
N GLU A 89 -9.95 -3.40 27.63
CA GLU A 89 -9.16 -4.56 27.19
C GLU A 89 -9.63 -4.91 25.78
N VAL A 90 -8.92 -4.45 24.75
CA VAL A 90 -9.33 -4.66 23.35
C VAL A 90 -9.06 -6.09 22.87
N ILE A 91 -8.08 -6.76 23.47
CA ILE A 91 -7.87 -8.21 23.34
C ILE A 91 -7.71 -8.77 24.74
N LYS A 92 -8.38 -9.89 24.99
CA LYS A 92 -8.14 -10.80 26.11
C LYS A 92 -8.27 -12.24 25.62
N ALA A 93 -7.15 -12.94 25.54
CA ALA A 93 -7.11 -14.29 24.99
C ALA A 93 -6.08 -15.16 25.71
N THR A 94 -6.36 -16.45 25.82
CA THR A 94 -5.42 -17.45 26.33
C THR A 94 -4.72 -18.12 25.15
N LEU A 95 -3.39 -18.04 25.09
CA LEU A 95 -2.62 -18.74 24.06
C LEU A 95 -2.39 -20.20 24.45
N THR A 96 -1.92 -21.00 23.51
CA THR A 96 -1.39 -22.34 23.77
C THR A 96 0.00 -22.41 23.14
N LEU A 97 1.03 -22.42 23.97
CA LEU A 97 2.44 -22.36 23.57
C LEU A 97 3.16 -23.64 23.96
N ALA A 98 3.63 -24.40 22.98
CA ALA A 98 4.45 -25.58 23.23
C ALA A 98 5.88 -25.15 23.64
N ALA A 99 6.54 -25.96 24.47
CA ALA A 99 7.95 -25.73 24.80
C ALA A 99 8.82 -25.77 23.54
N ASN A 100 9.82 -24.89 23.46
CA ASN A 100 10.74 -24.74 22.33
C ASN A 100 10.06 -24.46 20.98
N SER A 101 8.83 -23.94 20.98
CA SER A 101 8.11 -23.54 19.77
C SER A 101 8.30 -22.05 19.44
N TYR A 102 8.06 -21.72 18.17
CA TYR A 102 7.99 -20.34 17.70
C TYR A 102 6.54 -20.01 17.35
N THR A 103 6.03 -18.92 17.87
CA THR A 103 4.65 -18.47 17.63
C THR A 103 4.65 -16.98 17.33
N THR A 104 3.97 -16.59 16.25
CA THR A 104 3.66 -15.20 15.95
C THR A 104 2.20 -14.93 16.25
N VAL A 105 1.90 -13.89 17.03
CA VAL A 105 0.54 -13.43 17.33
C VAL A 105 0.35 -12.06 16.73
N VAL A 106 -0.64 -11.93 15.84
CA VAL A 106 -0.95 -10.72 15.11
C VAL A 106 -2.30 -10.20 15.57
N ALA A 107 -2.35 -8.98 16.10
CA ALA A 107 -3.62 -8.30 16.37
C ALA A 107 -4.23 -7.83 15.05
N VAL A 108 -5.25 -8.54 14.57
CA VAL A 108 -6.00 -8.26 13.33
C VAL A 108 -7.40 -7.76 13.66
N GLY A 109 -8.12 -7.25 12.66
CA GLY A 109 -9.47 -6.71 12.83
C GLY A 109 -9.51 -5.19 12.74
N SER A 110 -10.65 -4.60 13.10
CA SER A 110 -10.87 -3.16 13.10
C SER A 110 -11.43 -2.70 14.43
N LEU A 111 -10.89 -1.61 14.96
CA LEU A 111 -11.41 -0.93 16.15
C LEU A 111 -12.82 -0.39 15.91
N ALA A 112 -13.04 0.29 14.78
CA ALA A 112 -14.35 0.84 14.42
C ALA A 112 -15.42 -0.26 14.27
N GLY A 113 -15.02 -1.44 13.78
CA GLY A 113 -15.89 -2.61 13.69
C GLY A 113 -16.04 -3.42 14.98
N GLY A 114 -15.25 -3.15 16.02
CA GLY A 114 -15.25 -3.95 17.25
C GLY A 114 -14.82 -5.41 17.03
N THR A 115 -13.95 -5.66 16.05
CA THR A 115 -13.57 -7.02 15.59
C THR A 115 -12.11 -7.38 15.88
N ILE A 116 -11.42 -6.58 16.71
CA ILE A 116 -10.00 -6.83 17.00
C ILE A 116 -9.84 -8.17 17.74
N GLU A 117 -9.01 -9.04 17.19
CA GLU A 117 -8.75 -10.39 17.72
C GLU A 117 -7.31 -10.84 17.40
N PRO A 118 -6.75 -11.82 18.14
CA PRO A 118 -5.45 -12.39 17.84
C PRO A 118 -5.53 -13.45 16.72
N LEU A 119 -4.74 -13.27 15.66
CA LEU A 119 -4.39 -14.32 14.71
C LEU A 119 -3.09 -14.99 15.16
N VAL A 120 -3.16 -16.28 15.49
CA VAL A 120 -2.02 -17.07 15.98
C VAL A 120 -1.42 -17.89 14.83
N ILE A 121 -0.14 -17.71 14.59
CA ILE A 121 0.62 -18.38 13.53
C ILE A 121 1.72 -19.21 14.20
N ALA A 122 1.60 -20.54 14.11
CA ALA A 122 2.63 -21.45 14.55
C ALA A 122 3.77 -21.52 13.53
N GLU A 123 5.00 -21.45 14.01
CA GLU A 123 6.22 -21.61 13.25
C GLU A 123 6.96 -22.85 13.76
N ASP A 124 7.38 -23.72 12.84
CA ASP A 124 8.03 -24.99 13.15
C ASP A 124 9.47 -24.82 13.65
N GLY A 125 10.06 -23.63 13.54
CA GLY A 125 11.41 -23.32 14.01
C GLY A 125 12.53 -23.93 13.18
N THR A 126 12.24 -24.93 12.33
CA THR A 126 13.27 -25.64 11.57
C THR A 126 13.86 -24.76 10.47
N ALA A 127 15.17 -24.92 10.21
CA ALA A 127 15.86 -24.16 9.18
C ALA A 127 15.30 -24.46 7.76
N PRO A 128 15.35 -23.50 6.83
CA PRO A 128 15.08 -23.77 5.42
C PRO A 128 16.04 -24.82 4.84
N GLU A 129 15.63 -25.47 3.75
CA GLU A 129 16.54 -26.31 2.97
C GLU A 129 17.70 -25.49 2.39
N SER A 130 18.83 -26.13 2.15
CA SER A 130 20.03 -25.46 1.61
C SER A 130 19.71 -24.71 0.31
N GLY A 131 20.09 -23.43 0.24
CA GLY A 131 19.83 -22.54 -0.90
C GLY A 131 18.38 -22.02 -1.00
N LYS A 132 17.48 -22.44 -0.11
CA LYS A 132 16.09 -22.00 -0.07
C LYS A 132 15.81 -21.10 1.12
N LEU A 133 14.66 -20.43 1.08
CA LEU A 133 14.02 -19.75 2.19
C LEU A 133 12.65 -20.38 2.48
N LYS A 134 12.14 -20.18 3.68
CA LYS A 134 10.75 -20.47 4.05
C LYS A 134 9.91 -19.21 3.97
N LEU A 135 8.77 -19.30 3.29
CA LEU A 135 7.81 -18.22 3.20
C LEU A 135 6.42 -18.74 3.60
N ARG A 136 5.83 -18.15 4.64
CA ARG A 136 4.40 -18.26 4.92
C ARG A 136 3.74 -16.99 4.42
N ALA A 137 2.71 -17.10 3.59
CA ALA A 137 1.95 -15.96 3.10
C ALA A 137 0.55 -15.98 3.71
N GLY A 138 0.05 -14.84 4.16
CA GLY A 138 -1.26 -14.74 4.76
C GLY A 138 -1.98 -13.43 4.49
N HIS A 139 -3.29 -13.45 4.69
CA HIS A 139 -4.16 -12.31 4.52
C HIS A 139 -4.69 -11.85 5.88
N ALA A 140 -4.23 -10.69 6.35
CA ALA A 140 -4.50 -10.14 7.68
C ALA A 140 -5.22 -8.77 7.63
N SER A 141 -5.86 -8.43 6.51
CA SER A 141 -6.56 -7.16 6.33
C SER A 141 -8.08 -7.38 6.31
N PRO A 142 -8.82 -6.91 7.32
CA PRO A 142 -10.27 -7.03 7.35
C PRO A 142 -10.92 -6.17 6.25
N GLY A 143 -12.08 -6.62 5.76
CA GLY A 143 -12.86 -5.89 4.75
C GLY A 143 -12.32 -5.96 3.33
N VAL A 144 -11.16 -6.59 3.12
CA VAL A 144 -10.63 -6.90 1.80
C VAL A 144 -11.13 -8.30 1.39
N PRO A 145 -11.66 -8.48 0.17
CA PRO A 145 -12.06 -9.79 -0.34
C PRO A 145 -10.90 -10.79 -0.38
N ALA A 146 -11.20 -12.08 -0.52
CA ALA A 146 -10.17 -13.09 -0.68
C ALA A 146 -9.24 -12.76 -1.87
N VAL A 147 -7.95 -13.06 -1.70
CA VAL A 147 -6.91 -12.75 -2.68
C VAL A 147 -6.15 -13.99 -3.14
N ASP A 148 -5.71 -13.98 -4.39
CA ASP A 148 -4.69 -14.92 -4.87
C ASP A 148 -3.31 -14.27 -4.70
N ILE A 149 -2.39 -14.95 -4.02
CA ILE A 149 -1.04 -14.45 -3.74
C ILE A 149 -0.05 -15.13 -4.69
N TYR A 150 0.64 -14.31 -5.48
CA TYR A 150 1.65 -14.75 -6.44
C TYR A 150 3.04 -14.39 -5.93
N VAL A 151 3.97 -15.33 -6.05
CA VAL A 151 5.40 -15.14 -5.80
C VAL A 151 6.12 -15.59 -7.06
N THR A 152 6.61 -14.63 -7.84
CA THR A 152 7.11 -14.87 -9.20
C THR A 152 8.46 -14.19 -9.41
N ALA A 153 9.18 -14.55 -10.48
CA ALA A 153 10.31 -13.75 -10.95
C ALA A 153 9.86 -12.30 -11.27
N PRO A 154 10.74 -11.28 -11.19
CA PRO A 154 10.35 -9.87 -11.29
C PRO A 154 9.59 -9.50 -12.57
N ASP A 155 10.00 -10.08 -13.70
CA ASP A 155 9.48 -9.78 -15.04
C ASP A 155 8.42 -10.79 -15.52
N ALA A 156 8.05 -11.75 -14.68
CA ALA A 156 7.08 -12.77 -15.07
C ALA A 156 5.67 -12.17 -15.21
N ALA A 157 5.00 -12.45 -16.34
CA ALA A 157 3.60 -12.10 -16.55
C ALA A 157 2.67 -12.92 -15.64
N LEU A 158 1.55 -12.32 -15.20
CA LEU A 158 0.53 -13.04 -14.41
C LEU A 158 -0.31 -13.98 -15.27
N SER A 159 -0.41 -13.72 -16.58
CA SER A 159 -1.27 -14.48 -17.49
C SER A 159 -0.96 -15.98 -17.54
N SER A 160 0.27 -16.38 -17.21
CA SER A 160 0.73 -17.77 -17.15
C SER A 160 1.13 -18.23 -15.75
N ALA A 161 0.99 -17.38 -14.73
CA ALA A 161 1.42 -17.68 -13.36
C ALA A 161 0.32 -18.42 -12.59
N THR A 162 0.72 -19.36 -11.73
CA THR A 162 -0.15 -19.96 -10.72
C THR A 162 0.07 -19.27 -9.37
N PRO A 163 -0.98 -18.99 -8.59
CA PRO A 163 -0.80 -18.40 -7.28
C PRO A 163 -0.09 -19.39 -6.34
N ALA A 164 0.82 -18.86 -5.52
CA ALA A 164 1.46 -19.59 -4.43
C ALA A 164 0.46 -19.89 -3.30
N VAL A 165 -0.52 -19.00 -3.12
CA VAL A 165 -1.68 -19.22 -2.24
C VAL A 165 -2.92 -18.79 -2.99
N ALA A 166 -3.76 -19.75 -3.36
CA ALA A 166 -5.04 -19.47 -4.01
C ALA A 166 -6.12 -19.18 -2.97
N ASN A 167 -7.02 -18.25 -3.28
CA ASN A 167 -8.22 -17.92 -2.50
C ASN A 167 -7.92 -17.71 -1.00
N ALA A 168 -6.87 -16.95 -0.69
CA ALA A 168 -6.52 -16.59 0.68
C ALA A 168 -7.59 -15.64 1.24
N ALA A 169 -8.52 -16.20 2.00
CA ALA A 169 -9.53 -15.44 2.73
C ALA A 169 -8.92 -14.68 3.93
N TYR A 170 -9.65 -13.73 4.50
CA TYR A 170 -9.24 -13.04 5.72
C TYR A 170 -8.88 -14.05 6.83
N LYS A 171 -7.72 -13.85 7.47
CA LYS A 171 -7.04 -14.71 8.45
C LYS A 171 -6.46 -16.02 7.90
N ALA A 172 -6.56 -16.31 6.60
CA ALA A 172 -5.87 -17.44 6.01
C ALA A 172 -4.36 -17.22 6.02
N VAL A 173 -3.60 -18.25 6.41
CA VAL A 173 -2.14 -18.28 6.38
C VAL A 173 -1.72 -19.61 5.78
N SER A 174 -0.80 -19.58 4.82
CA SER A 174 -0.30 -20.78 4.18
C SER A 174 0.62 -21.59 5.10
N ASN A 175 0.82 -22.85 4.74
CA ASN A 175 2.01 -23.58 5.19
C ASN A 175 3.28 -22.91 4.66
N ALA A 176 4.43 -23.25 5.24
CA ALA A 176 5.72 -22.74 4.78
C ALA A 176 6.05 -23.27 3.38
N LEU A 177 6.14 -22.38 2.40
CA LEU A 177 6.66 -22.64 1.08
C LEU A 177 8.20 -22.61 1.13
N GLN A 178 8.85 -23.60 0.53
CA GLN A 178 10.31 -23.66 0.38
C GLN A 178 10.68 -23.20 -1.03
N ILE A 179 11.21 -21.98 -1.16
CA ILE A 179 11.56 -21.39 -2.47
C ILE A 179 13.03 -20.97 -2.50
N PRO A 180 13.72 -21.00 -3.65
CA PRO A 180 15.11 -20.53 -3.76
C PRO A 180 15.28 -19.09 -3.29
N GLY A 181 16.43 -18.75 -2.71
CA GLY A 181 16.79 -17.34 -2.51
C GLY A 181 16.94 -16.62 -3.85
N GLY A 182 16.51 -15.36 -3.93
CA GLY A 182 16.61 -14.57 -5.15
C GLY A 182 15.72 -13.34 -5.19
N ASP A 183 15.59 -12.77 -6.38
CA ASP A 183 14.72 -11.64 -6.65
C ASP A 183 13.33 -12.12 -7.06
N TYR A 184 12.32 -11.53 -6.44
CA TYR A 184 10.92 -11.86 -6.64
C TYR A 184 10.09 -10.60 -6.85
N ARG A 185 8.87 -10.80 -7.31
CA ARG A 185 7.78 -9.84 -7.29
C ARG A 185 6.57 -10.52 -6.68
N ILE A 186 6.06 -9.95 -5.59
CA ILE A 186 4.93 -10.46 -4.84
C ILE A 186 3.71 -9.64 -5.25
N ARG A 187 2.67 -10.32 -5.73
CA ARG A 187 1.43 -9.70 -6.18
C ARG A 187 0.25 -10.33 -5.50
N ALA A 188 -0.74 -9.53 -5.11
CA ALA A 188 -2.05 -10.02 -4.69
C ALA A 188 -3.09 -9.58 -5.71
N THR A 189 -3.88 -10.52 -6.21
CA THR A 189 -5.03 -10.23 -7.08
C THR A 189 -6.32 -10.56 -6.36
N LEU A 190 -7.43 -9.96 -6.81
CA LEU A 190 -8.75 -10.42 -6.36
C LEU A 190 -8.93 -11.89 -6.75
N ALA A 191 -9.31 -12.74 -5.79
CA ALA A 191 -9.35 -14.19 -5.97
C ALA A 191 -10.17 -14.62 -7.21
N GLY A 192 -9.63 -15.55 -7.97
CA GLY A 192 -10.22 -16.04 -9.23
C GLY A 192 -10.08 -15.07 -10.41
N THR A 193 -9.39 -13.95 -10.24
CA THR A 193 -9.13 -12.94 -11.28
C THR A 193 -7.64 -12.60 -11.34
N GLN A 194 -7.22 -11.92 -12.40
CA GLN A 194 -5.86 -11.34 -12.51
C GLN A 194 -5.84 -9.83 -12.24
N THR A 195 -6.91 -9.30 -11.63
CA THR A 195 -6.98 -7.90 -11.24
C THR A 195 -6.05 -7.65 -10.06
N VAL A 196 -4.91 -7.02 -10.32
CA VAL A 196 -3.88 -6.72 -9.31
C VAL A 196 -4.40 -5.69 -8.32
N ALA A 197 -4.45 -6.08 -7.05
CA ALA A 197 -4.80 -5.22 -5.92
C ALA A 197 -3.55 -4.71 -5.18
N TYR A 198 -2.44 -5.45 -5.24
CA TYR A 198 -1.15 -5.08 -4.65
C TYR A 198 0.00 -5.62 -5.50
N ASP A 199 1.07 -4.84 -5.63
CA ASP A 199 2.31 -5.23 -6.27
C ASP A 199 3.52 -4.70 -5.50
N SER A 200 4.40 -5.60 -5.05
CA SER A 200 5.61 -5.21 -4.32
C SER A 200 6.67 -4.54 -5.18
N GLY A 201 6.56 -4.61 -6.51
CA GLY A 201 7.71 -4.45 -7.40
C GLY A 201 8.78 -5.52 -7.11
N LYS A 202 10.02 -5.23 -7.47
CA LYS A 202 11.15 -6.14 -7.22
C LYS A 202 11.52 -6.15 -5.74
N VAL A 203 11.55 -7.33 -5.13
CA VAL A 203 11.98 -7.58 -3.75
C VAL A 203 13.02 -8.71 -3.72
N THR A 204 14.10 -8.54 -2.97
CA THR A 204 15.13 -9.57 -2.80
C THR A 204 14.84 -10.37 -1.53
N LEU A 205 14.68 -11.69 -1.67
CA LEU A 205 14.46 -12.63 -0.56
C LEU A 205 15.69 -13.53 -0.42
N ALA A 206 16.43 -13.38 0.67
CA ALA A 206 17.68 -14.11 0.89
C ALA A 206 17.44 -15.59 1.24
N ALA A 207 18.25 -16.49 0.69
CA ALA A 207 18.30 -17.89 1.11
C ALA A 207 18.64 -17.99 2.61
N GLY A 208 18.13 -19.02 3.28
CA GLY A 208 18.25 -19.22 4.72
C GLY A 208 17.24 -18.42 5.57
N SER A 209 16.45 -17.53 4.97
CA SER A 209 15.40 -16.79 5.68
C SER A 209 14.20 -17.66 6.03
N ASP A 210 13.56 -17.41 7.18
CA ASP A 210 12.23 -17.92 7.52
C ASP A 210 11.31 -16.70 7.74
N LEU A 211 10.37 -16.52 6.81
CA LEU A 211 9.59 -15.31 6.64
C LEU A 211 8.09 -15.59 6.81
N VAL A 212 7.40 -14.65 7.45
CA VAL A 212 5.93 -14.58 7.49
C VAL A 212 5.51 -13.28 6.82
N ALA A 213 4.94 -13.36 5.62
CA ALA A 213 4.49 -12.21 4.85
C ALA A 213 2.97 -12.07 4.94
N LEU A 214 2.50 -10.96 5.51
CA LEU A 214 1.08 -10.72 5.76
C LEU A 214 0.60 -9.51 4.98
N ALA A 215 -0.46 -9.67 4.20
CA ALA A 215 -1.21 -8.55 3.65
C ALA A 215 -2.02 -7.89 4.78
N VAL A 216 -1.56 -6.75 5.28
CA VAL A 216 -2.18 -5.95 6.34
C VAL A 216 -2.83 -4.70 5.72
N PRO A 217 -3.76 -4.00 6.41
CA PRO A 217 -4.42 -2.83 5.81
C PRO A 217 -3.41 -1.76 5.37
N ALA A 218 -3.59 -1.17 4.20
CA ALA A 218 -2.74 -0.05 3.80
C ALA A 218 -3.03 1.19 4.66
N SER A 219 -1.99 1.92 5.06
CA SER A 219 -2.11 3.25 5.69
C SER A 219 -2.18 4.40 4.68
N GLY A 220 -2.25 4.08 3.37
CA GLY A 220 -2.28 5.03 2.26
C GLY A 220 -1.91 4.38 0.93
N GLY A 221 -1.99 5.14 -0.16
CA GLY A 221 -1.70 4.68 -1.53
C GLY A 221 -2.92 4.11 -2.25
N ASN A 222 -2.68 3.47 -3.40
CA ASN A 222 -3.75 2.95 -4.29
C ASN A 222 -4.23 1.54 -3.91
N SER A 223 -3.42 0.79 -3.17
CA SER A 223 -3.76 -0.56 -2.73
C SER A 223 -4.55 -0.55 -1.42
N PRO A 224 -5.55 -1.44 -1.24
CA PRO A 224 -6.20 -1.62 0.06
C PRO A 224 -5.30 -2.31 1.09
N VAL A 225 -4.18 -2.93 0.66
CA VAL A 225 -3.27 -3.67 1.54
C VAL A 225 -1.81 -3.20 1.38
N SER A 226 -1.01 -3.49 2.40
CA SER A 226 0.45 -3.39 2.37
C SER A 226 1.03 -4.72 2.84
N LEU A 227 2.24 -5.06 2.40
CA LEU A 227 2.88 -6.31 2.80
C LEU A 227 3.80 -6.09 3.99
N LEU A 228 3.48 -6.74 5.10
CA LEU A 228 4.32 -6.79 6.30
C LEU A 228 5.06 -8.13 6.32
N VAL A 229 6.36 -8.10 6.09
CA VAL A 229 7.22 -9.29 6.09
C VAL A 229 7.94 -9.37 7.43
N LEU A 230 7.64 -10.39 8.22
CA LEU A 230 8.25 -10.63 9.51
C LEU A 230 9.47 -11.54 9.33
N THR A 231 10.58 -11.22 10.00
CA THR A 231 11.85 -11.97 9.88
C THR A 231 12.30 -12.51 11.24
N ARG A 232 13.25 -13.46 11.24
CA ARG A 232 13.88 -13.95 12.48
C ARG A 232 15.04 -13.10 12.98
N ALA A 233 15.48 -12.09 12.22
CA ALA A 233 16.56 -11.22 12.65
C ALA A 233 16.09 -10.32 13.81
N ALA A 234 16.82 -10.34 14.93
CA ALA A 234 16.46 -9.56 16.11
C ALA A 234 16.46 -8.04 15.84
N ASP A 235 17.41 -7.56 15.03
CA ASP A 235 17.56 -6.14 14.70
C ASP A 235 16.62 -5.68 13.57
N THR A 236 16.03 -6.62 12.82
CA THR A 236 15.10 -6.32 11.72
C THR A 236 13.92 -7.28 11.78
N PRO A 237 13.11 -7.23 12.85
CA PRO A 237 12.02 -8.20 13.06
C PRO A 237 10.92 -8.08 12.00
N LYS A 238 10.91 -6.99 11.23
CA LYS A 238 10.00 -6.78 10.11
C LYS A 238 10.60 -5.95 8.97
N LEU A 239 9.99 -6.08 7.80
CA LEU A 239 10.12 -5.22 6.64
C LEU A 239 8.71 -4.83 6.20
N SER A 240 8.49 -3.55 5.95
CA SER A 240 7.22 -3.06 5.40
C SER A 240 7.45 -2.77 3.92
N ILE A 241 6.71 -3.47 3.05
CA ILE A 241 6.83 -3.37 1.60
C ILE A 241 5.52 -2.77 1.08
N PRO A 242 5.47 -1.45 0.86
CA PRO A 242 4.26 -0.80 0.33
C PRO A 242 4.00 -1.22 -1.11
N ASP A 243 2.81 -0.90 -1.61
CA ASP A 243 2.50 -1.06 -3.02
C ASP A 243 3.40 -0.17 -3.88
N ALA A 244 4.05 -0.78 -4.87
CA ALA A 244 5.00 -0.13 -5.76
C ALA A 244 4.35 0.44 -7.02
N THR A 245 3.01 0.48 -7.09
CA THR A 245 2.30 0.94 -8.29
C THR A 245 1.91 2.41 -8.21
N ALA A 246 1.87 3.03 -9.38
CA ALA A 246 1.14 4.25 -9.65
C ALA A 246 -0.11 3.91 -10.48
N GLN A 247 -1.12 4.79 -10.44
CA GLN A 247 -2.27 4.69 -11.32
C GLN A 247 -2.14 5.70 -12.46
N VAL A 248 -2.42 5.27 -13.69
CA VAL A 248 -2.32 6.12 -14.88
C VAL A 248 -3.59 5.97 -15.71
N ARG A 249 -4.25 7.09 -15.99
CA ARG A 249 -5.29 7.19 -17.02
C ARG A 249 -4.70 7.84 -18.26
N VAL A 250 -4.98 7.29 -19.42
CA VAL A 250 -4.65 7.92 -20.70
C VAL A 250 -5.93 8.32 -21.42
N MET A 251 -5.88 9.43 -22.16
CA MET A 251 -7.00 9.90 -22.97
C MET A 251 -6.48 10.42 -24.31
N HIS A 252 -7.16 10.02 -25.38
CA HIS A 252 -6.91 10.59 -26.70
C HIS A 252 -7.72 11.89 -26.85
N ALA A 253 -7.04 13.04 -26.86
CA ALA A 253 -7.66 14.37 -26.87
C ALA A 253 -7.27 15.22 -28.11
N SER A 254 -6.69 14.60 -29.13
CA SER A 254 -6.26 15.25 -30.37
C SER A 254 -7.35 15.10 -31.43
N PRO A 255 -7.93 16.21 -31.92
CA PRO A 255 -9.21 16.19 -32.65
C PRO A 255 -9.12 15.87 -34.15
N ASP A 256 -7.93 15.77 -34.73
CA ASP A 256 -7.72 15.43 -36.15
C ASP A 256 -6.80 14.20 -36.32
N ALA A 257 -6.25 13.69 -35.22
CA ALA A 257 -5.50 12.44 -35.24
C ALA A 257 -6.46 11.24 -35.35
N PRO A 258 -6.11 10.22 -36.16
CA PRO A 258 -6.85 8.98 -36.21
C PRO A 258 -6.69 8.21 -34.89
N ALA A 259 -7.43 7.11 -34.75
CA ALA A 259 -7.27 6.23 -33.60
C ALA A 259 -5.80 5.81 -33.38
N VAL A 260 -5.42 5.63 -32.12
CA VAL A 260 -4.04 5.37 -31.71
C VAL A 260 -3.89 4.07 -30.91
N ASP A 261 -2.73 3.42 -31.03
CA ASP A 261 -2.31 2.38 -30.10
C ASP A 261 -1.43 3.01 -29.01
N VAL A 262 -1.66 2.64 -27.75
CA VAL A 262 -0.84 3.09 -26.61
C VAL A 262 0.03 1.93 -26.14
N LEU A 263 1.33 2.17 -26.04
CA LEU A 263 2.31 1.20 -25.57
C LEU A 263 2.95 1.70 -24.27
N VAL A 264 3.22 0.76 -23.36
CA VAL A 264 4.00 0.98 -22.15
C VAL A 264 5.17 0.00 -22.18
N ASP A 265 6.39 0.52 -22.12
CA ASP A 265 7.65 -0.25 -22.25
C ASP A 265 7.62 -1.21 -23.45
N ASP A 266 7.27 -0.66 -24.62
CA ASP A 266 7.17 -1.37 -25.90
C ASP A 266 6.09 -2.47 -25.98
N VAL A 267 5.31 -2.67 -24.91
CA VAL A 267 4.15 -3.57 -24.90
C VAL A 267 2.88 -2.77 -25.17
N LYS A 268 2.09 -3.17 -26.18
CA LYS A 268 0.80 -2.55 -26.47
C LYS A 268 -0.16 -2.77 -25.31
N ALA A 269 -0.52 -1.68 -24.63
CA ALA A 269 -1.44 -1.67 -23.50
C ALA A 269 -2.88 -1.41 -23.94
N LEU A 270 -3.09 -0.54 -24.93
CA LEU A 270 -4.39 -0.23 -25.51
C LEU A 270 -4.29 -0.23 -27.03
N SER A 271 -5.35 -0.68 -27.69
CA SER A 271 -5.39 -0.71 -29.16
C SER A 271 -6.55 0.11 -29.72
N ALA A 272 -6.30 0.79 -30.84
CA ALA A 272 -7.27 1.55 -31.62
C ALA A 272 -8.15 2.48 -30.76
N VAL A 273 -7.53 3.21 -29.81
CA VAL A 273 -8.19 4.19 -28.95
C VAL A 273 -8.69 5.35 -29.81
N PRO A 274 -10.01 5.60 -29.94
CA PRO A 274 -10.54 6.70 -30.74
C PRO A 274 -10.58 8.00 -29.95
N PHE A 275 -10.68 9.15 -30.63
CA PHE A 275 -11.05 10.41 -29.97
C PHE A 275 -12.52 10.36 -29.53
N PRO A 276 -12.92 10.83 -28.33
CA PRO A 276 -12.10 11.24 -27.19
C PRO A 276 -12.11 10.21 -26.05
N ALA A 277 -11.77 8.95 -26.35
CA ALA A 277 -11.82 7.87 -25.39
C ALA A 277 -10.70 7.97 -24.35
N ASP A 278 -11.00 7.52 -23.13
CA ASP A 278 -10.06 7.37 -22.03
C ASP A 278 -10.06 5.93 -21.51
N SER A 279 -8.97 5.54 -20.87
CA SER A 279 -8.76 4.16 -20.41
C SER A 279 -9.34 3.85 -19.03
N GLY A 280 -9.84 4.85 -18.29
CA GLY A 280 -9.84 4.78 -16.82
C GLY A 280 -8.42 4.64 -16.25
N TYR A 281 -8.28 4.45 -14.93
CA TYR A 281 -6.98 4.27 -14.30
C TYR A 281 -6.49 2.82 -14.43
N LEU A 282 -5.26 2.68 -14.94
CA LEU A 282 -4.53 1.42 -15.04
C LEU A 282 -3.40 1.43 -14.01
N SER A 283 -3.18 0.29 -13.33
CA SER A 283 -2.07 0.14 -12.40
C SER A 283 -0.78 -0.18 -13.15
N LEU A 284 0.27 0.60 -12.89
CA LEU A 284 1.59 0.45 -13.48
C LEU A 284 2.64 0.50 -12.37
N LEU A 285 3.71 -0.28 -12.47
CA LEU A 285 4.88 -0.07 -11.59
C LEU A 285 5.38 1.37 -11.67
N SER A 286 5.73 1.91 -10.51
CA SER A 286 6.42 3.18 -10.37
C SER A 286 7.84 3.14 -10.94
N GLY A 287 8.48 4.30 -11.03
CA GLY A 287 9.76 4.51 -11.71
C GLY A 287 9.61 5.09 -13.11
N ALA A 288 10.72 5.14 -13.85
CA ALA A 288 10.73 5.61 -15.23
C ALA A 288 10.04 4.58 -16.14
N ARG A 289 8.97 5.00 -16.84
CA ARG A 289 8.18 4.12 -17.72
C ARG A 289 8.09 4.75 -19.10
N ASN A 290 8.38 3.99 -20.15
CA ASN A 290 8.30 4.51 -21.51
C ASN A 290 6.86 4.41 -22.03
N PHE A 291 6.25 5.53 -22.36
CA PHE A 291 4.96 5.61 -23.01
C PHE A 291 5.15 5.99 -24.47
N LYS A 292 4.60 5.18 -25.37
CA LYS A 292 4.52 5.47 -26.80
C LYS A 292 3.08 5.52 -27.26
N VAL A 293 2.80 6.44 -28.18
CA VAL A 293 1.54 6.48 -28.92
C VAL A 293 1.87 6.28 -30.38
N ASN A 294 1.33 5.22 -30.96
CA ASN A 294 1.48 4.92 -32.37
C ASN A 294 0.17 5.19 -33.11
N ALA A 295 0.25 5.54 -34.40
CA ALA A 295 -0.93 5.46 -35.26
C ALA A 295 -1.44 4.00 -35.28
N ALA A 296 -2.73 3.79 -35.04
CA ALA A 296 -3.28 2.45 -34.78
C ALA A 296 -2.95 1.45 -35.90
N GLY A 297 -2.52 0.25 -35.51
CA GLY A 297 -2.16 -0.82 -36.44
C GLY A 297 -0.81 -0.63 -37.14
N THR A 298 -0.04 0.41 -36.80
CA THR A 298 1.27 0.70 -37.39
C THR A 298 2.37 0.79 -36.32
N ALA A 299 3.63 0.88 -36.77
CA ALA A 299 4.79 1.17 -35.92
C ALA A 299 5.17 2.67 -35.87
N THR A 300 4.37 3.54 -36.49
CA THR A 300 4.66 4.98 -36.56
C THR A 300 4.33 5.63 -35.23
N THR A 301 5.36 5.96 -34.45
CA THR A 301 5.24 6.65 -33.16
C THR A 301 5.10 8.15 -33.33
N VAL A 302 4.06 8.73 -32.73
CA VAL A 302 3.79 10.19 -32.72
C VAL A 302 4.07 10.83 -31.37
N ILE A 303 4.02 10.07 -30.28
CA ILE A 303 4.44 10.51 -28.93
C ILE A 303 5.39 9.45 -28.37
N ASN A 304 6.50 9.88 -27.80
CA ASN A 304 7.43 9.03 -27.06
C ASN A 304 7.96 9.79 -25.85
N ALA A 305 7.60 9.34 -24.65
CA ALA A 305 7.98 10.00 -23.40
C ALA A 305 8.32 8.97 -22.33
N THR A 306 9.25 9.30 -21.44
CA THR A 306 9.65 8.43 -20.32
C THR A 306 9.52 9.18 -18.99
N PRO A 307 8.29 9.50 -18.54
CA PRO A 307 8.08 10.10 -17.23
C PRO A 307 8.46 9.13 -16.10
N THR A 308 8.82 9.71 -14.96
CA THR A 308 9.01 8.97 -13.70
C THR A 308 7.72 9.01 -12.90
N LEU A 309 7.10 7.85 -12.70
CA LEU A 309 5.90 7.69 -11.88
C LEU A 309 6.28 7.44 -10.43
N SER A 310 5.61 8.10 -9.48
CA SER A 310 5.81 7.83 -8.05
C SER A 310 4.79 6.82 -7.51
N ALA A 311 5.23 5.89 -6.67
CA ALA A 311 4.36 4.91 -6.03
C ALA A 311 3.24 5.60 -5.22
N GLY A 312 2.03 5.04 -5.26
CA GLY A 312 0.85 5.58 -4.59
C GLY A 312 0.27 6.86 -5.21
N LYS A 313 0.86 7.38 -6.30
CA LYS A 313 0.32 8.53 -7.03
C LYS A 313 -0.60 8.10 -8.16
N SER A 314 -1.41 9.05 -8.63
CA SER A 314 -2.30 8.91 -9.78
C SER A 314 -1.95 9.97 -10.81
N TYR A 315 -2.02 9.62 -12.09
CA TYR A 315 -1.67 10.51 -13.19
C TYR A 315 -2.69 10.42 -14.32
N SER A 316 -2.92 11.54 -14.99
CA SER A 316 -3.65 11.61 -16.25
C SER A 316 -2.72 12.06 -17.37
N VAL A 317 -2.71 11.32 -18.48
CA VAL A 317 -1.94 11.63 -19.68
C VAL A 317 -2.90 11.87 -20.83
N PHE A 318 -2.90 13.10 -21.35
CA PHE A 318 -3.74 13.49 -22.49
C PHE A 318 -2.88 13.63 -23.74
N ALA A 319 -3.23 12.95 -24.82
CA ALA A 319 -2.66 13.24 -26.14
C ALA A 319 -3.39 14.45 -26.73
N VAL A 320 -2.80 15.64 -26.62
CA VAL A 320 -3.38 16.94 -27.04
C VAL A 320 -2.65 17.50 -28.26
N GLY A 321 -3.19 18.55 -28.87
CA GLY A 321 -2.64 19.11 -30.11
C GLY A 321 -3.34 18.56 -31.36
N PHE A 322 -3.05 19.14 -32.52
CA PHE A 322 -3.40 18.53 -33.80
C PHE A 322 -2.39 17.45 -34.20
N LEU A 323 -2.69 16.56 -35.13
CA LEU A 323 -1.83 15.45 -35.56
C LEU A 323 -0.42 15.92 -35.95
N SER A 324 -0.30 17.08 -36.59
CA SER A 324 0.99 17.66 -36.99
C SER A 324 1.87 18.13 -35.83
N GLY A 325 1.32 18.26 -34.62
CA GLY A 325 1.99 18.74 -33.42
C GLY A 325 1.44 18.08 -32.15
N ILE A 326 1.06 16.81 -32.26
CA ILE A 326 0.46 16.06 -31.16
C ILE A 326 1.51 15.83 -30.06
N GLU A 327 1.12 16.01 -28.81
CA GLU A 327 2.01 15.88 -27.66
C GLU A 327 1.29 15.32 -26.43
N ALA A 328 2.06 14.83 -25.46
CA ALA A 328 1.52 14.38 -24.19
C ALA A 328 1.47 15.52 -23.17
N LEU A 329 0.29 15.73 -22.58
CA LEU A 329 0.10 16.52 -21.36
C LEU A 329 -0.05 15.55 -20.17
N LEU A 330 1.00 15.43 -19.37
CA LEU A 330 1.02 14.63 -18.14
C LEU A 330 0.69 15.52 -16.93
N LEU A 331 -0.28 15.08 -16.13
CA LEU A 331 -0.69 15.75 -14.90
C LEU A 331 -0.75 14.74 -13.75
N GLU A 332 -0.30 15.15 -12.56
CA GLU A 332 -0.58 14.41 -11.32
C GLU A 332 -2.01 14.71 -10.86
N ASP A 333 -2.72 13.67 -10.43
CA ASP A 333 -4.11 13.75 -10.04
C ASP A 333 -4.24 13.71 -8.52
N ASP A 334 -4.80 14.77 -7.93
CA ASP A 334 -5.21 14.77 -6.53
C ASP A 334 -6.63 14.22 -6.42
N ARG A 335 -6.70 12.95 -6.05
CA ARG A 335 -7.95 12.17 -5.93
C ARG A 335 -8.45 12.12 -4.49
N THR A 336 -8.07 13.08 -3.67
CA THR A 336 -8.61 13.24 -2.31
C THR A 336 -10.09 13.62 -2.40
N VAL A 337 -10.96 12.92 -1.66
CA VAL A 337 -12.39 13.18 -1.67
C VAL A 337 -12.77 14.19 -0.58
N ASN A 338 -13.79 15.00 -0.84
CA ASN A 338 -14.49 15.78 0.18
C ASN A 338 -15.91 15.21 0.30
N ALA A 339 -16.27 14.68 1.48
CA ALA A 339 -17.55 13.99 1.65
C ALA A 339 -18.80 14.89 1.40
N ASN A 340 -18.64 16.21 1.51
CA ASN A 340 -19.76 17.17 1.43
C ASN A 340 -19.80 17.97 0.12
N LEU A 341 -18.71 17.96 -0.65
CA LEU A 341 -18.54 18.77 -1.87
C LEU A 341 -18.06 17.91 -3.03
N ALA A 342 -18.33 18.34 -4.26
CA ALA A 342 -17.64 17.83 -5.42
C ALA A 342 -16.30 18.55 -5.57
N ARG A 343 -15.26 17.86 -6.04
CA ARG A 343 -13.99 18.47 -6.43
C ARG A 343 -13.82 18.41 -7.93
N ILE A 344 -13.38 19.49 -8.56
CA ILE A 344 -13.20 19.54 -10.02
C ILE A 344 -11.98 20.37 -10.40
N ARG A 345 -11.14 19.86 -11.31
CA ARG A 345 -10.16 20.70 -12.03
C ARG A 345 -10.60 20.90 -13.46
N VAL A 346 -10.20 22.02 -14.06
CA VAL A 346 -10.47 22.33 -15.46
C VAL A 346 -9.16 22.37 -16.24
N ILE A 347 -9.17 21.78 -17.44
CA ILE A 347 -8.03 21.76 -18.36
C ILE A 347 -8.47 22.36 -19.69
N HIS A 348 -7.64 23.23 -20.27
CA HIS A 348 -7.80 23.66 -21.65
C HIS A 348 -6.98 22.78 -22.60
N GLY A 349 -7.60 21.81 -23.26
CA GLY A 349 -6.98 20.88 -24.21
C GLY A 349 -7.32 21.09 -25.69
N SER A 350 -8.10 22.12 -26.04
CA SER A 350 -8.38 22.47 -27.45
C SER A 350 -7.19 23.22 -28.07
N PRO A 351 -6.63 22.75 -29.21
CA PRO A 351 -5.36 23.27 -29.75
C PRO A 351 -5.48 24.61 -30.50
N ASP A 352 -6.64 24.94 -31.03
CA ASP A 352 -6.91 26.16 -31.83
C ASP A 352 -7.86 27.15 -31.14
N ALA A 353 -8.46 26.77 -30.01
CA ALA A 353 -9.20 27.72 -29.20
C ALA A 353 -8.22 28.75 -28.59
N PRO A 354 -8.52 30.05 -28.66
CA PRO A 354 -7.77 31.07 -27.93
C PRO A 354 -7.93 30.87 -26.42
N THR A 355 -7.21 31.67 -25.62
CA THR A 355 -7.40 31.67 -24.16
C THR A 355 -8.88 31.84 -23.79
N VAL A 356 -9.34 31.07 -22.81
CA VAL A 356 -10.75 31.06 -22.39
C VAL A 356 -10.93 31.47 -20.94
N ASP A 357 -12.06 32.14 -20.68
CA ASP A 357 -12.63 32.21 -19.35
C ASP A 357 -13.60 31.03 -19.18
N VAL A 358 -13.56 30.38 -18.02
CA VAL A 358 -14.46 29.26 -17.69
C VAL A 358 -15.53 29.77 -16.75
N LEU A 359 -16.79 29.54 -17.11
CA LEU A 359 -17.94 29.87 -16.29
C LEU A 359 -18.68 28.59 -15.89
N ALA A 360 -19.22 28.58 -14.68
CA ALA A 360 -20.08 27.53 -14.15
C ALA A 360 -21.39 28.19 -13.68
N ASN A 361 -22.52 27.83 -14.29
CA ASN A 361 -23.83 28.47 -14.03
C ASN A 361 -23.74 30.01 -14.12
N ASP A 362 -23.14 30.51 -15.20
CA ASP A 362 -22.92 31.94 -15.50
C ASP A 362 -21.96 32.70 -14.57
N ALA A 363 -21.46 32.07 -13.50
CA ALA A 363 -20.39 32.64 -12.69
C ALA A 363 -19.02 32.29 -13.29
N LYS A 364 -18.18 33.29 -13.56
CA LYS A 364 -16.78 33.07 -13.97
C LYS A 364 -15.98 32.46 -12.83
N VAL A 365 -15.47 31.25 -13.03
CA VAL A 365 -14.69 30.50 -12.05
C VAL A 365 -13.20 30.47 -12.36
N LEU A 366 -12.83 30.58 -13.63
CA LEU A 366 -11.43 30.70 -14.07
C LEU A 366 -11.33 31.78 -15.13
N SER A 367 -10.22 32.52 -15.14
CA SER A 367 -9.94 33.56 -16.12
C SER A 367 -8.66 33.27 -16.90
N ASN A 368 -8.65 33.69 -18.17
CA ASN A 368 -7.47 33.65 -19.05
C ASN A 368 -6.74 32.30 -19.07
N VAL A 369 -7.47 31.18 -19.15
CA VAL A 369 -6.87 29.84 -19.16
C VAL A 369 -6.29 29.57 -20.56
N PRO A 370 -4.96 29.42 -20.72
CA PRO A 370 -4.36 29.11 -22.01
C PRO A 370 -4.35 27.60 -22.28
N PHE A 371 -4.14 27.22 -23.55
CA PHE A 371 -3.96 25.83 -23.96
C PHE A 371 -2.89 25.11 -23.12
N LYS A 372 -3.17 23.84 -22.78
CA LYS A 372 -2.41 22.93 -21.91
C LYS A 372 -2.32 23.31 -20.43
N THR A 373 -3.05 24.32 -19.99
CA THR A 373 -3.11 24.67 -18.56
C THR A 373 -4.21 23.89 -17.86
N ALA A 374 -3.86 23.35 -16.69
CA ALA A 374 -4.78 22.77 -15.73
C ALA A 374 -4.91 23.72 -14.53
N SER A 375 -6.14 23.93 -14.04
CA SER A 375 -6.37 24.61 -12.77
C SER A 375 -5.96 23.74 -11.59
N SER A 376 -5.85 24.34 -10.41
CA SER A 376 -6.01 23.59 -9.17
C SER A 376 -7.41 22.97 -9.10
N TYR A 377 -7.58 21.95 -8.24
CA TYR A 377 -8.92 21.44 -7.93
C TYR A 377 -9.71 22.48 -7.14
N LEU A 378 -10.92 22.78 -7.63
CA LEU A 378 -11.92 23.62 -7.00
C LEU A 378 -12.90 22.74 -6.22
N GLU A 379 -13.34 23.18 -5.05
CA GLU A 379 -14.43 22.55 -4.32
C GLU A 379 -15.74 23.28 -4.63
N VAL A 380 -16.76 22.54 -5.04
CA VAL A 380 -18.06 23.08 -5.42
C VAL A 380 -19.19 22.27 -4.78
N PRO A 381 -20.34 22.90 -4.45
CA PRO A 381 -21.51 22.16 -3.99
C PRO A 381 -21.93 21.07 -4.98
N ALA A 382 -22.50 19.98 -4.47
CA ALA A 382 -23.17 19.01 -5.32
C ALA A 382 -24.37 19.66 -6.02
N GLY A 383 -24.56 19.35 -7.30
CA GLY A 383 -25.66 19.92 -8.08
C GLY A 383 -25.42 19.86 -9.58
N ASN A 384 -26.34 20.48 -10.32
CA ASN A 384 -26.28 20.56 -11.77
C ASN A 384 -25.53 21.81 -12.23
N TYR A 385 -24.60 21.62 -13.13
CA TYR A 385 -23.75 22.67 -13.68
C TYR A 385 -23.88 22.75 -15.19
N VAL A 386 -23.97 23.96 -15.70
CA VAL A 386 -23.75 24.28 -17.12
C VAL A 386 -22.43 25.03 -17.21
N PHE A 387 -21.48 24.46 -17.94
CA PHE A 387 -20.18 25.05 -18.17
C PHE A 387 -20.19 25.87 -19.45
N LYS A 388 -19.60 27.07 -19.40
CA LYS A 388 -19.37 27.90 -20.59
C LYS A 388 -17.89 28.20 -20.74
N LEU A 389 -17.43 28.21 -21.99
CA LEU A 389 -16.11 28.71 -22.36
C LEU A 389 -16.33 30.02 -23.11
N ASN A 390 -15.93 31.14 -22.50
CA ASN A 390 -15.94 32.43 -23.17
C ASN A 390 -14.56 32.76 -23.70
N LEU A 391 -14.48 33.50 -24.80
CA LEU A 391 -13.22 34.10 -25.23
C LEU A 391 -12.72 35.03 -24.11
N ALA A 392 -11.48 34.84 -23.68
CA ALA A 392 -10.91 35.50 -22.52
C ALA A 392 -11.11 37.02 -22.54
N GLY A 393 -11.58 37.58 -21.42
CA GLY A 393 -11.82 39.02 -21.27
C GLY A 393 -13.08 39.53 -21.97
N THR A 394 -13.89 38.67 -22.60
CA THR A 394 -15.12 39.04 -23.31
C THR A 394 -16.36 38.29 -22.79
N ALA A 395 -17.54 38.71 -23.25
CA ALA A 395 -18.79 37.98 -23.02
C ALA A 395 -19.12 36.98 -24.15
N THR A 396 -18.24 36.84 -25.15
CA THR A 396 -18.48 35.98 -26.30
C THR A 396 -18.30 34.51 -25.91
N THR A 397 -19.40 33.76 -25.89
CA THR A 397 -19.38 32.32 -25.58
C THR A 397 -19.00 31.49 -26.81
N ALA A 398 -17.91 30.74 -26.70
CA ALA A 398 -17.45 29.79 -27.70
C ALA A 398 -18.10 28.41 -27.55
N PHE A 399 -18.45 28.01 -26.32
CA PHE A 399 -19.09 26.73 -26.03
C PHE A 399 -19.99 26.82 -24.80
N THR A 400 -21.10 26.08 -24.81
CA THR A 400 -21.97 25.84 -23.64
C THR A 400 -22.23 24.34 -23.54
N SER A 401 -21.93 23.74 -22.39
CA SER A 401 -22.20 22.32 -22.15
C SER A 401 -23.68 22.05 -21.93
N PRO A 402 -24.16 20.81 -22.14
CA PRO A 402 -25.36 20.33 -21.46
C PRO A 402 -25.22 20.46 -19.93
N SER A 403 -26.34 20.36 -19.23
CA SER A 403 -26.32 20.28 -17.77
C SER A 403 -25.66 18.98 -17.33
N VAL A 404 -24.65 19.07 -16.46
CA VAL A 404 -23.93 17.94 -15.90
C VAL A 404 -24.07 17.92 -14.37
N ALA A 405 -24.35 16.76 -13.81
CA ALA A 405 -24.46 16.59 -12.37
C ALA A 405 -23.06 16.36 -11.76
N LEU A 406 -22.73 17.15 -10.74
CA LEU A 406 -21.58 16.91 -9.88
C LEU A 406 -22.06 16.43 -8.52
N GLU A 407 -21.58 15.28 -8.10
CA GLU A 407 -21.95 14.65 -6.83
C GLU A 407 -20.94 14.95 -5.71
N ALA A 408 -21.42 15.07 -4.47
CA ALA A 408 -20.56 15.18 -3.29
C ALA A 408 -19.72 13.90 -3.12
N GLY A 409 -18.49 14.03 -2.62
CA GLY A 409 -17.59 12.87 -2.45
C GLY A 409 -16.89 12.43 -3.74
N LYS A 410 -17.15 13.09 -4.87
CA LYS A 410 -16.55 12.76 -6.17
C LYS A 410 -15.51 13.79 -6.60
N VAL A 411 -14.52 13.31 -7.34
CA VAL A 411 -13.44 14.12 -7.92
C VAL A 411 -13.52 14.05 -9.43
N TYR A 412 -13.45 15.19 -10.11
CA TYR A 412 -13.63 15.31 -11.55
C TYR A 412 -12.49 16.07 -12.23
N THR A 413 -12.26 15.73 -13.50
CA THR A 413 -11.49 16.52 -14.44
C THR A 413 -12.40 16.93 -15.60
N ALA A 414 -12.64 18.23 -15.79
CA ALA A 414 -13.27 18.76 -17.00
C ALA A 414 -12.20 19.24 -17.97
N ILE A 415 -12.13 18.67 -19.18
CA ILE A 415 -11.17 19.07 -20.19
C ILE A 415 -11.90 19.59 -21.43
N ALA A 416 -11.59 20.83 -21.83
CA ALA A 416 -12.03 21.39 -23.10
C ALA A 416 -11.20 20.78 -24.23
N ILE A 417 -11.81 20.12 -25.20
CA ILE A 417 -11.15 19.41 -26.31
C ILE A 417 -11.89 19.71 -27.63
N GLY A 418 -11.39 19.21 -28.75
CA GLY A 418 -11.99 19.51 -30.06
C GLY A 418 -11.40 20.77 -30.68
N SER A 419 -11.84 21.10 -31.90
CA SER A 419 -11.42 22.29 -32.63
C SER A 419 -12.44 23.42 -32.50
N ALA A 420 -11.98 24.63 -32.17
CA ALA A 420 -12.78 25.85 -32.17
C ALA A 420 -13.22 26.26 -33.58
N ALA A 421 -12.47 25.90 -34.62
CA ALA A 421 -12.85 26.10 -36.01
C ALA A 421 -13.94 25.11 -36.49
N GLY A 422 -14.27 24.08 -35.71
CA GLY A 422 -15.29 23.08 -36.02
C GLY A 422 -14.69 21.79 -36.62
N GLY A 423 -15.37 21.21 -37.62
CA GLY A 423 -14.93 19.96 -38.27
C GLY A 423 -15.54 18.69 -37.64
N ALA A 424 -14.84 17.55 -37.80
CA ALA A 424 -15.33 16.24 -37.31
C ALA A 424 -15.49 16.19 -35.78
N HIS A 425 -14.68 16.97 -35.07
CA HIS A 425 -14.64 17.01 -33.61
C HIS A 425 -14.63 18.48 -33.12
N PRO A 426 -15.80 19.16 -33.10
CA PRO A 426 -15.89 20.55 -32.66
C PRO A 426 -15.58 20.72 -31.17
N LEU A 427 -15.27 21.95 -30.75
CA LEU A 427 -15.00 22.33 -29.36
C LEU A 427 -16.10 21.81 -28.43
N THR A 428 -15.69 21.07 -27.39
CA THR A 428 -16.56 20.50 -26.37
C THR A 428 -15.83 20.36 -25.04
N ILE A 429 -16.56 20.01 -23.98
CA ILE A 429 -15.98 19.64 -22.69
C ILE A 429 -16.24 18.15 -22.46
N LYS A 430 -15.17 17.39 -22.20
CA LYS A 430 -15.25 16.04 -21.66
C LYS A 430 -15.11 16.12 -20.14
N LEU A 431 -16.10 15.58 -19.43
CA LEU A 431 -16.01 15.35 -17.99
C LEU A 431 -15.50 13.93 -17.74
N LEU A 432 -14.46 13.82 -16.91
CA LEU A 432 -13.89 12.56 -16.45
C LEU A 432 -14.07 12.45 -14.94
N THR A 433 -14.47 11.27 -14.47
CA THR A 433 -14.52 10.98 -13.03
C THR A 433 -13.18 10.42 -12.59
N ASP A 434 -12.54 11.10 -11.64
CA ASP A 434 -11.27 10.69 -11.08
C ASP A 434 -11.47 9.71 -9.91
N ARG A 435 -12.54 9.86 -9.12
CA ARG A 435 -12.89 8.99 -8.00
C ARG A 435 -14.37 9.07 -7.66
#